data_AF-A0A3M1ZR98-F1
#
_entry.id   AF-A0A3M1ZR98-F1
#
_cell.length_a   1.000
_cell.length_b   1.000
_cell.length_c   1.000
_cell.angle_alpha   90.00
_cell.angle_beta   90.00
_cell.angle_gamma   90.00
#
_symmetry.space_group_name_H-M   'P 1'
#
loop_
_entity.id
_entity.type
_entity.pdbx_description
1 polymer ?
#
loop_
_entity_poly.entity_id
_entity_poly.type
_entity_poly.pdbx_seq_one_letter_code
_entity_poly.pdbx_strand_id
1 'polypeptide(L)'
;MAYLSTEKVEHHFFDVVIIGSGGAGMRCALQLAEAGQRVAVVTKVLPTRSHTVAAQGGINAALGNVLSDHWLWHMYDTVKGSDYLGDQDA
;
A
#
# COMPACT_ATOMS: atom_id res chain seq x y z
N MET A 1 -10.83 12.11 35.09
CA MET A 1 -9.42 12.37 34.73
C MET A 1 -8.59 11.16 35.16
N ALA A 2 -8.82 10.00 34.53
CA ALA A 2 -8.32 8.69 34.99
C ALA A 2 -8.11 7.68 33.83
N TYR A 3 -7.57 8.14 32.69
CA TYR A 3 -7.22 7.28 31.55
C TYR A 3 -5.78 7.46 31.06
N LEU A 4 -4.93 8.14 31.84
CA LEU A 4 -3.51 8.24 31.53
C LEU A 4 -2.82 7.02 32.13
N SER A 5 -2.51 6.06 31.26
CA SER A 5 -1.69 4.88 31.55
C SER A 5 -0.41 5.29 32.30
N THR A 6 -0.10 4.58 33.38
CA THR A 6 1.09 4.76 34.21
C THR A 6 2.34 4.05 33.65
N GLU A 7 2.28 3.58 32.40
CA GLU A 7 3.37 2.82 31.80
C GLU A 7 4.51 3.73 31.31
N LYS A 8 5.73 3.25 31.50
CA LYS A 8 6.94 3.83 30.88
C LYS A 8 6.74 3.78 29.36
N VAL A 9 6.65 4.96 28.73
CA VAL A 9 6.58 5.07 27.27
C VAL A 9 7.99 4.97 26.70
N GLU A 10 8.19 4.01 25.79
CA GLU A 10 9.42 3.92 25.00
C GLU A 10 9.31 4.75 23.73
N HIS A 11 10.38 5.46 23.40
CA HIS A 11 10.48 6.29 22.20
C HIS A 11 11.43 5.64 21.21
N HIS A 12 10.95 5.38 19.99
CA HIS A 12 11.76 4.90 18.88
C HIS A 12 11.81 5.95 17.77
N PHE A 13 12.99 6.17 17.19
CA PHE A 13 13.21 7.18 16.15
C PHE A 13 13.59 6.51 14.84
N PHE A 14 12.77 6.76 13.82
CA PHE A 14 12.93 6.27 12.45
C PHE A 14 12.68 7.44 11.50
N ASP A 15 13.18 7.32 10.27
CA ASP A 15 12.97 8.35 9.25
C ASP A 15 11.55 8.26 8.66
N VAL A 16 11.02 7.03 8.58
CA VAL A 16 9.63 6.76 8.16
C VAL A 16 8.99 5.67 9.03
N VAL A 17 7.72 5.86 9.37
CA VAL A 17 6.88 4.85 10.03
C VAL A 17 5.72 4.48 9.11
N ILE A 18 5.60 3.19 8.80
CA ILE A 18 4.53 2.62 7.98
C ILE A 18 3.61 1.81 8.89
N ILE A 19 2.32 2.16 8.89
CA ILE A 19 1.29 1.45 9.65
C ILE A 19 0.52 0.51 8.73
N GLY A 20 0.80 -0.78 8.86
CA GLY A 20 0.21 -1.85 8.06
C GLY A 20 1.23 -2.55 7.17
N SER A 21 1.22 -3.88 7.20
CA SER A 21 2.14 -4.75 6.45
C SER A 21 1.44 -5.54 5.34
N GLY A 22 0.45 -4.91 4.68
CA GLY A 22 -0.17 -5.44 3.46
C GLY A 22 0.71 -5.21 2.23
N GLY A 23 0.20 -5.52 1.04
CA GLY A 23 0.95 -5.33 -0.21
C GLY A 23 1.50 -3.91 -0.38
N ALA A 24 0.67 -2.89 -0.14
CA ALA A 24 1.08 -1.48 -0.21
C ALA A 24 2.17 -1.13 0.82
N GLY A 25 1.96 -1.49 2.09
CA GLY A 25 2.89 -1.17 3.17
C GLY A 25 4.26 -1.83 3.00
N MET A 26 4.28 -3.11 2.63
CA MET A 26 5.53 -3.84 2.38
C MET A 26 6.26 -3.31 1.13
N ARG A 27 5.53 -2.95 0.06
CA ARG A 27 6.15 -2.38 -1.15
C ARG A 27 6.78 -1.02 -0.87
N CYS A 28 6.10 -0.16 -0.11
CA CYS A 28 6.61 1.13 0.35
C CYS A 28 7.84 0.97 1.25
N ALA A 29 7.76 0.06 2.24
CA ALA A 29 8.87 -0.21 3.16
C ALA A 29 10.13 -0.66 2.41
N LEU A 30 9.97 -1.57 1.44
CA LEU A 30 11.07 -2.04 0.60
C LEU A 30 11.70 -0.88 -0.17
N GLN A 31 10.89 -0.04 -0.84
CA GLN A 31 11.42 1.06 -1.64
C GLN A 31 12.21 2.08 -0.81
N LEU A 32 11.70 2.40 0.38
CA LEU A 32 12.33 3.36 1.29
C LEU A 32 13.62 2.80 1.91
N ALA A 33 13.61 1.52 2.28
CA ALA A 33 14.82 0.84 2.76
C ALA A 33 15.91 0.78 1.68
N GLU A 34 15.54 0.48 0.41
CA GLU A 34 16.46 0.54 -0.74
C GLU A 34 17.01 1.95 -0.99
N ALA A 35 16.22 2.99 -0.69
CA ALA A 35 16.64 4.39 -0.74
C ALA A 35 17.46 4.83 0.50
N GLY A 36 17.84 3.90 1.38
CA GLY A 36 18.68 4.16 2.54
C GLY A 36 17.97 4.77 3.75
N GLN A 37 16.63 4.81 3.76
CA GLN A 37 15.85 5.32 4.88
C GLN A 37 15.73 4.26 5.99
N ARG A 38 15.76 4.69 7.25
CA ARG A 38 15.41 3.82 8.39
C ARG A 38 13.90 3.75 8.52
N VAL A 39 13.33 2.60 8.17
CA VAL A 39 11.88 2.40 8.13
C VAL A 39 11.43 1.49 9.27
N ALA A 40 10.41 1.90 10.01
CA ALA A 40 9.66 1.02 10.90
C ALA A 40 8.34 0.60 10.25
N VAL A 41 8.07 -0.70 10.18
CA VAL A 41 6.76 -1.23 9.79
C VAL A 41 6.06 -1.76 11.02
N VAL A 42 4.92 -1.15 11.36
CA VAL A 42 4.11 -1.55 12.51
C VAL A 42 2.82 -2.19 12.00
N THR A 43 2.51 -3.39 12.49
CA THR A 43 1.35 -4.14 12.03
C THR A 43 0.73 -4.94 13.17
N LYS A 44 -0.60 -5.07 13.14
CA LYS A 44 -1.38 -5.80 14.15
C LYS A 44 -1.43 -7.32 13.92
N VAL A 45 -0.96 -7.79 12.77
CA VAL A 45 -0.94 -9.21 12.38
C VAL A 45 0.37 -9.53 11.68
N LEU A 46 0.73 -10.81 11.61
CA LEU A 46 1.85 -11.26 10.78
C LEU A 46 1.69 -10.76 9.33
N PRO A 47 2.74 -10.27 8.64
CA PRO A 47 2.59 -9.66 7.31
C PRO A 47 1.85 -10.50 6.26
N THR A 48 2.13 -11.81 6.23
CA THR A 48 1.46 -12.76 5.32
C THR A 48 0.02 -13.11 5.71
N ARG A 49 -0.49 -12.56 6.82
CA ARG A 49 -1.91 -12.63 7.23
C ARG A 49 -2.67 -11.33 7.02
N SER A 50 -2.08 -10.37 6.31
CA SER A 50 -2.80 -9.19 5.82
C SER A 50 -3.85 -9.60 4.77
N HIS A 51 -4.94 -8.83 4.62
CA HIS A 51 -6.03 -9.20 3.71
C HIS A 51 -5.60 -9.24 2.23
N THR A 52 -4.44 -8.66 1.87
CA THR A 52 -3.82 -8.85 0.55
C THR A 52 -3.62 -10.34 0.23
N VAL A 53 -3.41 -11.21 1.22
CA VAL A 53 -3.27 -12.67 1.01
C VAL A 53 -4.51 -13.33 0.42
N ALA A 54 -5.69 -12.72 0.58
CA ALA A 54 -6.96 -13.27 0.12
C ALA A 54 -7.30 -12.87 -1.32
N ALA A 55 -6.48 -12.06 -2.00
CA ALA A 55 -6.71 -11.68 -3.40
C ALA A 55 -6.54 -12.89 -4.34
N GLN A 56 -7.41 -13.02 -5.34
CA GLN A 56 -7.47 -14.21 -6.21
C GLN A 56 -7.29 -13.91 -7.70
N GLY A 57 -8.01 -12.92 -8.25
CA GLY A 57 -8.11 -12.72 -9.70
C GLY A 57 -6.78 -12.35 -10.37
N GLY A 58 -6.13 -11.29 -9.89
CA GLY A 58 -4.87 -10.80 -10.45
C GLY A 58 -4.68 -9.30 -10.26
N ILE A 59 -3.75 -8.74 -11.04
CA ILE A 59 -3.49 -7.31 -11.14
C ILE A 59 -3.61 -6.89 -12.61
N ASN A 60 -4.38 -5.84 -12.88
CA ASN A 60 -4.56 -5.32 -14.23
C ASN A 60 -3.33 -4.50 -14.63
N ALA A 61 -2.76 -4.77 -15.80
CA ALA A 61 -1.69 -3.99 -16.39
C ALA A 61 -1.73 -4.11 -17.91
N ALA A 62 -1.57 -2.99 -18.62
CA ALA A 62 -1.59 -2.94 -20.08
C ALA A 62 -0.26 -3.47 -20.68
N LEU A 63 0.03 -4.75 -20.46
CA LEU A 63 1.28 -5.40 -20.88
C LEU A 63 1.26 -5.85 -22.35
N GLY A 64 0.08 -5.99 -22.95
CA GLY A 64 -0.05 -6.44 -24.33
C GLY A 64 0.28 -7.92 -24.58
N ASN A 65 0.35 -8.75 -23.52
CA ASN A 65 0.83 -10.14 -23.61
C ASN A 65 -0.14 -11.12 -24.28
N VAL A 66 -1.44 -10.81 -24.29
CA VAL A 66 -2.50 -11.67 -24.87
C VAL A 66 -3.02 -11.07 -26.18
N LEU A 67 -3.34 -9.78 -26.15
CA LEU A 67 -3.73 -8.97 -27.30
C LEU A 67 -3.00 -7.63 -27.21
N SER A 68 -2.91 -6.90 -28.32
CA SER A 68 -2.41 -5.53 -28.31
C SER A 68 -3.20 -4.69 -27.30
N ASP A 69 -2.47 -3.90 -26.51
CA ASP A 69 -3.04 -3.12 -25.42
C ASP A 69 -2.37 -1.74 -25.34
N HIS A 70 -3.04 -0.78 -24.72
CA HIS A 70 -2.54 0.58 -24.53
C HIS A 70 -3.02 1.12 -23.18
N TRP A 71 -2.10 1.68 -22.39
CA TRP A 71 -2.42 2.15 -21.03
C TRP A 71 -3.55 3.20 -20.98
N LEU A 72 -3.69 4.04 -22.00
CA LEU A 72 -4.83 4.98 -22.12
C LEU A 72 -6.19 4.27 -22.19
N TRP A 73 -6.27 3.04 -22.72
CA TRP A 73 -7.51 2.28 -22.74
C TRP A 73 -7.89 1.86 -21.32
N HIS A 74 -6.91 1.38 -20.55
CA HIS A 74 -7.10 1.10 -19.13
C HIS A 74 -7.48 2.36 -18.34
N MET A 75 -6.80 3.50 -18.56
CA MET A 75 -7.18 4.77 -17.94
C MET A 75 -8.63 5.16 -18.26
N TYR A 76 -9.05 5.05 -19.51
CA TYR A 76 -10.43 5.30 -19.92
C TYR A 76 -11.42 4.39 -19.18
N ASP A 77 -11.14 3.09 -19.10
CA ASP A 77 -11.98 2.13 -18.39
C ASP A 77 -12.04 2.42 -16.89
N THR A 78 -10.94 2.87 -16.28
CA THR A 78 -10.91 3.31 -14.86
C THR A 78 -11.75 4.56 -14.65
N VAL A 79 -11.60 5.59 -15.49
CA VAL A 79 -12.38 6.84 -15.39
C VAL A 79 -13.87 6.55 -15.52
N LYS A 80 -14.26 5.80 -16.56
CA LYS A 80 -15.65 5.40 -16.76
C LYS A 80 -16.16 4.51 -15.63
N GLY A 81 -15.37 3.54 -15.16
CA GLY A 81 -15.72 2.62 -14.08
C GLY A 81 -15.89 3.30 -12.72
N SER A 82 -15.19 4.42 -12.50
CA SER A 82 -15.34 5.28 -11.32
C SER A 82 -16.59 6.16 -11.35
N ASP A 83 -17.42 6.05 -12.38
CA ASP A 83 -18.56 6.94 -12.64
C ASP A 83 -18.14 8.42 -12.75
N TYR A 84 -16.94 8.66 -13.30
CA TYR A 84 -16.30 9.99 -13.40
C TYR A 84 -16.07 10.71 -12.06
N LEU A 85 -16.14 9.99 -10.93
CA LEU A 85 -15.85 10.52 -9.59
C LEU A 85 -14.38 10.31 -9.18
N GLY A 86 -13.62 9.51 -9.91
CA GLY A 86 -12.19 9.33 -9.68
C GLY A 86 -11.39 10.52 -10.20
N ASP A 87 -10.46 11.00 -9.38
CA ASP A 87 -9.45 11.97 -9.79
C ASP A 87 -8.58 11.35 -10.91
N GLN A 88 -8.34 12.10 -11.99
CA GLN A 88 -7.63 11.58 -13.16
C GLN A 88 -6.10 11.71 -13.04
N ASP A 89 -5.61 12.47 -12.07
CA ASP A 89 -4.22 12.85 -11.86
C ASP A 89 -3.64 12.43 -10.49
N ALA A 90 -4.50 11.95 -9.57
CA ALA A 90 -4.13 11.65 -8.17
C ALA A 90 -3.41 10.30 -7.97
#